data_AF-A0A1M7UBU2-F1
#
_entry.id   AF-A0A1M7UBU2-F1
#
_cell.length_a   1.000
_cell.length_b   1.000
_cell.length_c   1.000
_cell.angle_alpha   90.00
_cell.angle_beta   90.00
_cell.angle_gamma   90.00
#
_symmetry.space_group_name_H-M   'P 1'
#
loop_
_entity.id
_entity.type
_entity.pdbx_description
1 polymer ?
#
loop_
_entity_poly.entity_id
_entity_poly.type
_entity_poly.pdbx_seq_one_letter_code
_entity_poly.pdbx_strand_id
1 'polypeptide(L)'
;MVRAFSRAILATIVLASASSASLSAPVETQSFESSTTILAESCGKDIEANCLGVSLDATRLKECLSRNQDVVSAQCRADYSRAFDAISKRISARSAVWKACDRDKQKICAEAQGKPGETMACLLKAPTKSLGWGCNQALGQAGYR
;
A
#
# COMPACT_ATOMS: atom_id res chain seq x y z
N MET A 1 9.23 -1.85 -73.35
CA MET A 1 10.72 -1.84 -73.37
C MET A 1 11.18 -0.55 -72.66
N VAL A 2 11.64 -0.65 -71.39
CA VAL A 2 13.05 -0.45 -70.93
C VAL A 2 13.54 0.97 -71.26
N ARG A 3 14.04 1.86 -70.39
CA ARG A 3 14.57 1.98 -69.00
C ARG A 3 14.48 3.51 -68.68
N ALA A 4 14.51 4.01 -67.46
CA ALA A 4 15.78 4.29 -66.78
C ALA A 4 15.56 4.94 -65.41
N PHE A 5 16.56 4.72 -64.58
CA PHE A 5 16.68 4.94 -63.15
C PHE A 5 16.87 6.40 -62.72
N SER A 6 16.37 6.66 -61.50
CA SER A 6 17.04 7.39 -60.41
C SER A 6 17.59 8.80 -60.66
N ARG A 7 16.96 9.78 -60.00
CA ARG A 7 17.67 10.88 -59.33
C ARG A 7 17.15 11.02 -57.91
N ALA A 8 18.03 10.72 -56.96
CA ALA A 8 17.79 10.77 -55.53
C ALA A 8 17.51 12.21 -55.09
N ILE A 9 16.37 12.42 -54.44
CA ILE A 9 16.08 13.64 -53.69
C ILE A 9 16.47 13.33 -52.23
N LEU A 10 17.59 13.89 -51.79
CA LEU A 10 18.02 13.86 -50.39
C LEU A 10 17.06 14.72 -49.57
N ALA A 11 15.98 14.11 -49.08
CA ALA A 11 15.14 14.70 -48.05
C ALA A 11 15.83 14.48 -46.69
N THR A 12 16.47 15.51 -46.17
CA THR A 12 16.97 15.53 -44.79
C THR A 12 15.79 15.56 -43.83
N ILE A 13 15.42 14.40 -43.29
CA ILE A 13 14.42 14.27 -42.22
C ILE A 13 15.11 14.65 -40.91
N VAL A 14 14.77 15.82 -40.37
CA VAL A 14 15.12 16.19 -38.99
C VAL A 14 14.19 15.40 -38.07
N LEU A 15 14.69 14.28 -37.51
CA LEU A 15 13.99 13.58 -36.43
C LEU A 15 14.11 14.41 -35.15
N ALA A 16 13.07 15.19 -34.83
CA ALA A 16 12.88 15.72 -33.50
C ALA A 16 12.51 14.56 -32.56
N SER A 17 13.48 14.02 -31.82
CA SER A 17 13.21 13.07 -30.74
C SER A 17 12.57 13.81 -29.57
N ALA A 18 11.24 13.83 -29.53
CA ALA A 18 10.50 14.23 -28.34
C ALA A 18 10.66 13.14 -27.28
N SER A 19 11.65 13.29 -26.41
CA SER A 19 11.82 12.44 -25.23
C SER A 19 10.60 12.64 -24.33
N SER A 20 9.69 11.68 -24.32
CA SER A 20 8.62 11.61 -23.32
C SER A 20 9.27 11.27 -21.98
N ALA A 21 9.66 12.29 -21.22
CA ALA A 21 10.00 12.11 -19.81
C ALA A 21 8.71 11.66 -19.10
N SER A 22 8.56 10.36 -18.89
CA SER A 22 7.57 9.84 -17.95
C SER A 22 7.95 10.37 -16.57
N LEU A 23 7.27 11.42 -16.11
CA LEU A 23 7.32 11.79 -14.70
C LEU A 23 6.67 10.63 -13.94
N SER A 24 7.51 9.75 -13.40
CA SER A 24 7.11 8.85 -12.33
C SER A 24 6.64 9.73 -11.17
N ALA A 25 5.32 9.91 -11.03
CA ALA A 25 4.77 10.47 -9.82
C ALA A 25 5.31 9.67 -8.62
N PRO A 26 5.63 10.30 -7.47
CA PRO A 26 5.88 9.54 -6.27
C PRO A 26 4.67 8.63 -6.08
N VAL A 27 4.89 7.33 -6.10
CA VAL A 27 3.91 6.38 -5.59
C VAL A 27 3.72 6.78 -4.14
N GLU A 28 2.66 7.54 -3.86
CA GLU A 28 2.26 7.79 -2.49
C GLU A 28 2.11 6.41 -1.89
N THR A 29 3.02 6.09 -0.98
CA THR A 29 2.78 5.09 0.05
C THR A 29 1.47 5.52 0.69
N GLN A 30 0.33 5.05 0.15
CA GLN A 30 -1.00 5.38 0.64
C GLN A 30 -0.96 5.07 2.13
N SER A 31 -0.85 6.11 2.95
CA SER A 31 -0.57 5.92 4.35
C SER A 31 -1.80 5.22 4.92
N PHE A 32 -1.62 4.18 5.70
CA PHE A 32 -2.73 3.53 6.38
C PHE A 32 -3.53 4.48 7.27
N GLU A 33 -2.86 5.50 7.81
CA GLU A 33 -3.49 6.61 8.50
C GLU A 33 -4.60 7.24 7.64
N SER A 34 -4.36 7.39 6.32
CA SER A 34 -5.39 7.85 5.39
C SER A 34 -6.61 6.92 5.36
N SER A 35 -6.47 5.61 5.53
CA SER A 35 -7.61 4.68 5.41
C SER A 35 -8.54 4.74 6.61
N THR A 36 -8.01 4.87 7.82
CA THR A 36 -8.82 5.09 9.02
C THR A 36 -9.45 6.48 9.01
N THR A 37 -8.72 7.49 8.52
CA THR A 37 -9.25 8.85 8.34
C THR A 37 -10.38 8.86 7.31
N ILE A 38 -10.22 8.18 6.17
CA ILE A 38 -11.27 8.03 5.16
C ILE A 38 -12.54 7.43 5.80
N LEU A 39 -12.42 6.38 6.62
CA LEU A 39 -13.60 5.82 7.29
C LEU A 39 -14.24 6.81 8.28
N ALA A 40 -13.44 7.51 9.08
CA ALA A 40 -13.95 8.47 10.06
C ALA A 40 -14.68 9.64 9.35
N GLU A 41 -14.05 10.22 8.33
CA GLU A 41 -14.59 11.39 7.62
C GLU A 41 -15.73 11.03 6.68
N SER A 42 -15.60 9.94 5.93
CA SER A 42 -16.56 9.56 4.89
C SER A 42 -17.73 8.75 5.44
N CYS A 43 -17.52 7.96 6.49
CA CYS A 43 -18.50 7.01 7.01
C CYS A 43 -18.86 7.19 8.48
N GLY A 44 -18.26 8.12 9.23
CA GLY A 44 -18.49 8.22 10.69
C GLY A 44 -19.97 8.31 11.07
N LYS A 45 -20.71 9.24 10.45
CA LYS A 45 -22.15 9.41 10.68
C LYS A 45 -22.96 8.21 10.21
N ASP A 46 -22.56 7.60 9.10
CA ASP A 46 -23.22 6.42 8.54
C ASP A 46 -23.06 5.19 9.45
N ILE A 47 -21.89 5.03 10.06
CA ILE A 47 -21.60 3.98 11.04
C ILE A 47 -22.46 4.17 12.29
N GLU A 48 -22.54 5.40 12.82
CA GLU A 48 -23.39 5.72 13.97
C GLU A 48 -24.87 5.44 13.71
N ALA A 49 -25.38 5.82 12.53
CA ALA A 49 -26.79 5.68 12.19
C ALA A 49 -27.21 4.26 11.80
N ASN A 50 -26.34 3.53 11.08
CA ASN A 50 -26.72 2.26 10.42
C ASN A 50 -25.99 1.03 10.95
N CYS A 51 -24.92 1.21 11.74
CA CYS A 51 -24.06 0.12 12.23
C CYS A 51 -23.84 0.14 13.74
N LEU A 52 -24.74 0.77 14.50
CA LEU A 52 -24.68 0.81 15.95
C LEU A 52 -24.67 -0.61 16.55
N GLY A 53 -23.76 -0.87 17.50
CA GLY A 53 -23.63 -2.17 18.16
C GLY A 53 -22.89 -3.24 17.34
N VAL A 54 -22.48 -2.93 16.10
CA VAL A 54 -21.57 -3.78 15.34
C VAL A 54 -20.16 -3.64 15.91
N SER A 55 -19.48 -4.78 16.05
CA SER A 55 -18.07 -4.81 16.44
C SER A 55 -17.21 -3.98 15.48
N LEU A 56 -16.30 -3.18 16.02
CA LEU A 56 -15.41 -2.29 15.26
C LEU A 56 -14.26 -3.02 14.55
N ASP A 57 -14.28 -4.35 14.50
CA ASP A 57 -13.35 -5.06 13.64
C ASP A 57 -13.65 -4.81 12.16
N ALA A 58 -12.58 -4.79 11.35
CA ALA A 58 -12.65 -4.43 9.94
C ALA A 58 -13.62 -5.30 9.13
N THR A 59 -13.84 -6.56 9.54
CA THR A 59 -14.69 -7.49 8.79
C THR A 59 -16.17 -7.18 9.04
N ARG A 60 -16.58 -7.13 10.31
CA ARG A 60 -17.99 -6.92 10.67
C ARG A 60 -18.47 -5.53 10.28
N LEU A 61 -17.64 -4.51 10.46
CA LEU A 61 -18.02 -3.15 10.09
C LEU A 61 -18.13 -2.96 8.57
N LYS A 62 -17.21 -3.56 7.79
CA LYS A 62 -17.30 -3.57 6.32
C LYS A 62 -18.57 -4.27 5.85
N GLU A 63 -18.92 -5.41 6.45
CA GLU A 63 -20.14 -6.13 6.12
C GLU A 63 -21.38 -5.30 6.44
N CYS A 64 -21.42 -4.63 7.60
CA CYS A 64 -22.53 -3.77 7.95
C CYS A 64 -22.73 -2.65 6.92
N LEU A 65 -21.68 -1.94 6.55
CA LEU A 65 -21.75 -0.86 5.55
C LEU A 65 -22.12 -1.40 4.17
N SER A 66 -21.71 -2.62 3.83
CA SER A 66 -22.12 -3.28 2.58
C SER A 66 -23.60 -3.64 2.56
N ARG A 67 -24.16 -4.12 3.69
CA ARG A 67 -25.60 -4.43 3.82
C ARG A 67 -26.46 -3.17 3.84
N ASN A 68 -25.90 -2.08 4.33
CA ASN A 68 -26.51 -0.76 4.40
C ASN A 68 -25.99 0.17 3.29
N GLN A 69 -25.49 -0.37 2.16
CA GLN A 69 -25.49 0.42 0.92
C GLN A 69 -26.95 0.87 0.66
N ASP A 70 -27.35 1.63 -0.34
CA ASP A 70 -28.72 2.20 -0.42
C ASP A 70 -29.04 3.26 0.67
N VAL A 71 -28.75 3.03 1.97
CA VAL A 71 -29.09 3.97 3.07
C VAL A 71 -27.91 4.77 3.62
N VAL A 72 -26.65 4.28 3.51
CA VAL A 72 -25.48 5.12 3.82
C VAL A 72 -25.28 6.21 2.78
N SER A 73 -24.57 7.28 3.15
CA SER A 73 -24.24 8.39 2.25
C SER A 73 -23.51 7.94 0.97
N ALA A 74 -23.64 8.73 -0.10
CA ALA A 74 -22.93 8.46 -1.36
C ALA A 74 -21.41 8.46 -1.19
N GLN A 75 -20.88 9.35 -0.33
CA GLN A 75 -19.46 9.42 -0.03
C GLN A 75 -18.99 8.17 0.70
N CYS A 76 -19.68 7.75 1.78
CA CYS A 76 -19.32 6.52 2.46
C CYS A 76 -19.35 5.33 1.50
N ARG A 77 -20.40 5.21 0.68
CA ARG A 77 -20.57 4.12 -0.31
C ARG A 77 -19.38 4.03 -1.28
N ALA A 78 -18.85 5.17 -1.71
CA ALA A 78 -17.72 5.23 -2.62
C ALA A 78 -16.39 4.82 -1.96
N ASP A 79 -16.25 5.07 -0.66
CA ASP A 79 -14.95 5.03 0.02
C ASP A 79 -14.73 3.80 0.90
N TYR A 80 -15.77 3.25 1.54
CA TYR A 80 -15.61 2.26 2.61
C TYR A 80 -14.85 1.01 2.14
N SER A 81 -15.15 0.49 0.95
CA SER A 81 -14.53 -0.77 0.49
C SER A 81 -13.01 -0.63 0.34
N ARG A 82 -12.57 0.46 -0.30
CA ARG A 82 -11.15 0.75 -0.51
C ARG A 82 -10.43 0.96 0.82
N ALA A 83 -11.05 1.68 1.76
CA ALA A 83 -10.47 1.92 3.07
C ALA A 83 -10.30 0.61 3.87
N PHE A 84 -11.32 -0.25 3.90
CA PHE A 84 -11.18 -1.56 4.56
C PHE A 84 -10.18 -2.48 3.86
N ASP A 85 -10.08 -2.45 2.53
CA ASP A 85 -9.10 -3.25 1.80
C ASP A 85 -7.66 -2.83 2.15
N ALA A 86 -7.41 -1.53 2.28
CA ALA A 86 -6.12 -1.00 2.73
C ALA A 86 -5.81 -1.40 4.18
N ILE A 87 -6.80 -1.33 5.08
CA ILE A 87 -6.67 -1.78 6.47
C ILE A 87 -6.31 -3.27 6.54
N SER A 88 -7.05 -4.12 5.82
CA SER A 88 -6.82 -5.57 5.78
C SER A 88 -5.45 -5.93 5.20
N LYS A 89 -5.00 -5.20 4.17
CA LYS A 89 -3.64 -5.36 3.62
C LYS A 89 -2.57 -5.06 4.67
N ARG A 90 -2.72 -4.00 5.46
CA ARG A 90 -1.74 -3.68 6.52
C ARG A 90 -1.76 -4.68 7.67
N ILE A 91 -2.93 -5.15 8.10
CA ILE A 91 -3.03 -6.22 9.11
C ILE A 91 -2.24 -7.44 8.65
N SER A 92 -2.41 -7.82 7.39
CA SER A 92 -1.69 -8.94 6.77
C SER A 92 -0.18 -8.65 6.65
N ALA A 93 0.21 -7.43 6.30
CA ALA A 93 1.62 -7.04 6.24
C ALA A 93 2.29 -7.12 7.63
N ARG A 94 1.61 -6.66 8.69
CA ARG A 94 2.11 -6.71 10.07
C ARG A 94 2.29 -8.14 10.57
N SER A 95 1.38 -9.05 10.24
CA SER A 95 1.53 -10.46 10.60
C SER A 95 2.69 -11.13 9.84
N ALA A 96 2.92 -10.72 8.58
CA ALA A 96 4.00 -11.23 7.75
C ALA A 96 5.41 -10.83 8.24
N VAL A 97 5.55 -9.72 8.97
CA VAL A 97 6.86 -9.26 9.50
C VAL A 97 7.58 -10.34 10.28
N TRP A 98 6.86 -11.12 11.10
CA TRP A 98 7.48 -12.14 11.93
C TRP A 98 8.24 -13.15 11.09
N LYS A 99 7.59 -13.73 10.09
CA LYS A 99 8.21 -14.71 9.20
C LYS A 99 9.31 -14.07 8.35
N ALA A 100 9.06 -12.88 7.80
CA ALA A 100 10.01 -12.18 6.96
C ALA A 100 11.33 -11.85 7.68
N CYS A 101 11.26 -11.58 8.98
CA CYS A 101 12.40 -11.23 9.82
C CYS A 101 12.97 -12.41 10.62
N ASP A 102 12.56 -13.68 10.37
CA ASP A 102 13.02 -14.83 11.17
C ASP A 102 14.53 -14.93 11.30
N ARG A 103 15.26 -14.79 10.19
CA ARG A 103 16.72 -14.82 10.20
C ARG A 103 17.33 -13.63 10.91
N ASP A 104 16.75 -12.45 10.75
CA ASP A 104 17.26 -11.21 11.34
C ASP A 104 17.05 -11.19 12.85
N LYS A 105 15.89 -11.67 13.32
CA LYS A 105 15.63 -11.90 14.76
C LYS A 105 16.66 -12.83 15.39
N GLN A 106 17.11 -13.84 14.64
CA GLN A 106 18.13 -14.79 15.09
C GLN A 106 19.52 -14.19 15.17
N LYS A 107 19.93 -13.45 14.14
CA LYS A 107 21.30 -12.96 14.03
C LYS A 107 21.56 -11.65 14.75
N ILE A 108 20.54 -10.79 14.85
CA ILE A 108 20.69 -9.40 15.29
C ILE A 108 20.01 -9.18 16.64
N CYS A 109 18.88 -9.86 16.88
CA CYS A 109 18.04 -9.67 18.05
C CYS A 109 17.98 -10.89 18.97
N ALA A 110 19.09 -11.64 19.09
CA ALA A 110 19.14 -12.90 19.83
C ALA A 110 18.67 -12.76 21.29
N GLU A 111 19.10 -11.69 21.97
CA GLU A 111 18.75 -11.43 23.38
C GLU A 111 17.26 -11.11 23.60
N ALA A 112 16.57 -10.65 22.56
CA ALA A 112 15.17 -10.26 22.61
C ALA A 112 14.21 -11.40 22.23
N GLN A 113 14.74 -12.58 21.85
CA GLN A 113 13.93 -13.71 21.39
C GLN A 113 12.96 -14.21 22.45
N GLY A 114 11.80 -14.72 22.00
CA GLY A 114 10.72 -15.17 22.88
C GLY A 114 9.91 -14.03 23.50
N LYS A 115 10.31 -12.77 23.29
CA LYS A 115 9.64 -11.58 23.80
C LYS A 115 9.21 -10.69 22.63
N PRO A 116 7.97 -10.84 22.13
CA PRO A 116 7.54 -10.17 20.89
C PRO A 116 7.76 -8.65 20.91
N GLY A 117 7.45 -7.99 22.02
CA GLY A 117 7.67 -6.55 22.16
C GLY A 117 9.14 -6.14 22.02
N GLU A 118 10.03 -6.79 22.77
CA GLU A 118 11.48 -6.52 22.71
C GLU A 118 12.07 -6.90 21.34
N THR A 119 11.64 -8.03 20.77
CA THR A 119 12.08 -8.48 19.44
C THR A 119 11.73 -7.43 18.38
N MET A 120 10.48 -6.95 18.38
CA MET A 120 10.06 -5.91 17.45
C MET A 120 10.85 -4.62 17.69
N ALA A 121 11.00 -4.16 18.93
CA ALA A 121 11.78 -2.98 19.25
C ALA A 121 13.24 -3.08 18.75
N CYS A 122 13.87 -4.25 18.91
CA CYS A 122 15.20 -4.52 18.37
C CYS A 122 15.20 -4.43 16.83
N LEU A 123 14.27 -5.10 16.15
CA LEU A 123 14.15 -5.04 14.69
C LEU A 123 13.92 -3.62 14.18
N LEU A 124 13.26 -2.74 14.95
CA LEU A 124 13.02 -1.33 14.62
C LEU A 124 14.20 -0.40 14.96
N LYS A 125 15.08 -0.80 15.87
CA LYS A 125 16.31 -0.06 16.19
C LYS A 125 17.49 -0.48 15.31
N ALA A 126 17.49 -1.70 14.79
CA ALA A 126 18.54 -2.20 13.91
C ALA A 126 18.73 -1.28 12.68
N PRO A 127 19.97 -0.96 12.27
CA PRO A 127 20.21 -0.25 11.02
C PRO A 127 19.62 -1.00 9.82
N THR A 128 18.99 -0.31 8.88
CA THR A 128 18.41 -0.93 7.66
C THR A 128 19.42 -1.83 6.94
N LYS A 129 20.69 -1.43 6.90
CA LYS A 129 21.77 -2.20 6.26
C LYS A 129 22.11 -3.53 6.95
N SER A 130 21.74 -3.70 8.22
CA SER A 130 21.96 -4.94 8.97
C SER A 130 20.85 -5.97 8.76
N LEU A 131 19.64 -5.54 8.37
CA LEU A 131 18.50 -6.41 8.15
C LEU A 131 18.49 -6.93 6.70
N GLY A 132 18.00 -8.15 6.50
CA GLY A 132 17.75 -8.68 5.18
C GLY A 132 16.73 -7.82 4.41
N TRP A 133 16.85 -7.79 3.08
CA TRP A 133 15.93 -7.04 2.22
C TRP A 133 14.46 -7.39 2.47
N GLY A 134 14.14 -8.68 2.61
CA GLY A 134 12.77 -9.13 2.88
C GLY A 134 12.22 -8.64 4.22
N CYS A 135 13.04 -8.56 5.26
CA CYS A 135 12.62 -8.00 6.55
C CYS A 135 12.41 -6.49 6.45
N ASN A 136 13.34 -5.75 5.83
CA ASN A 136 13.17 -4.32 5.60
C ASN A 136 11.89 -4.00 4.80
N GLN A 137 11.65 -4.76 3.72
CA GLN A 137 10.45 -4.61 2.91
C GLN A 137 9.18 -4.88 3.74
N ALA A 138 9.16 -5.95 4.53
CA ALA A 138 8.01 -6.28 5.37
C ALA A 138 7.76 -5.20 6.44
N LEU A 139 8.81 -4.67 7.07
CA LEU A 139 8.71 -3.57 8.04
C LEU A 139 8.12 -2.31 7.40
N GLY A 140 8.53 -1.96 6.19
CA GLY A 140 7.97 -0.82 5.43
C GLY A 140 6.52 -1.04 5.00
N GLN A 141 6.18 -2.22 4.47
CA GLN A 141 4.80 -2.57 4.10
C GLN A 141 3.84 -2.60 5.31
N ALA A 142 4.35 -3.02 6.46
CA ALA A 142 3.65 -2.95 7.74
C ALA A 142 3.59 -1.52 8.32
N GLY A 143 4.31 -0.59 7.70
CA GLY A 143 4.44 0.83 8.06
C GLY A 143 5.07 1.06 9.42
N TYR A 144 6.08 0.27 9.76
CA TYR A 144 6.94 0.50 10.91
C TYR A 144 8.11 1.46 10.61
N ARG A 145 8.44 1.65 9.33
CA ARG A 145 9.56 2.45 8.82
C ARG A 145 9.23 3.02 7.45
#